data_AF-A0A4Z0M4S2-F1
#
_entry.id   AF-A0A4Z0M4S2-F1
#
_cell.length_a   1.000
_cell.length_b   1.000
_cell.length_c   1.000
_cell.angle_alpha   90.00
_cell.angle_beta   90.00
_cell.angle_gamma   90.00
#
_symmetry.space_group_name_H-M   'P 1'
#
loop_
_entity.id
_entity.type
_entity.pdbx_description
1 polymer ?
#
loop_
_entity_poly.entity_id
_entity_poly.type
_entity_poly.pdbx_seq_one_letter_code
_entity_poly.pdbx_strand_id
1 'polypeptide(L)'
;ADASGNFIKNQSAASDAASNIGMGFKRKSTTDETYFTPGSGAITWTDDERTANDVEMTVALRELTDGAGTMGAFSSTATFNFTYQ
;
A
#
# COMPACT_ATOMS: atom_id res chain seq x y z
N ALA A 1 -7.01 7.05 -12.30
CA ALA A 1 -6.86 7.08 -10.84
C ALA A 1 -5.90 5.98 -10.42
N ASP A 2 -4.84 6.36 -9.70
CA ASP A 2 -3.70 5.51 -9.34
C ASP A 2 -3.99 4.53 -8.19
N ALA A 3 -5.18 4.63 -7.59
CA ALA A 3 -5.68 3.72 -6.58
C ALA A 3 -6.90 2.92 -7.08
N SER A 4 -7.12 1.76 -6.45
CA SER A 4 -8.33 0.94 -6.57
C SER A 4 -8.76 0.53 -5.16
N GLY A 5 -9.76 1.21 -4.60
CA GLY A 5 -10.14 1.00 -3.19
C GLY A 5 -8.95 1.25 -2.26
N ASN A 6 -8.55 0.21 -1.51
CA ASN A 6 -7.43 0.26 -0.55
C ASN A 6 -6.07 -0.11 -1.14
N PHE A 7 -5.96 -0.17 -2.47
CA PHE A 7 -4.75 -0.61 -3.16
C PHE A 7 -4.18 0.50 -4.05
N ILE A 8 -2.85 0.61 -4.08
CA ILE A 8 -2.11 1.38 -5.09
C ILE A 8 -1.94 0.49 -6.33
N LYS A 9 -2.28 0.99 -7.51
CA LYS A 9 -2.20 0.24 -8.77
C LYS A 9 -0.75 0.12 -9.25
N ASN A 10 -0.51 -0.89 -10.09
CA ASN A 10 0.71 -0.95 -10.88
C ASN A 10 0.78 0.28 -11.82
N GLN A 11 1.93 0.95 -11.82
CA GLN A 11 2.26 2.09 -12.67
C GLN A 11 3.45 1.76 -13.60
N SER A 12 3.90 0.50 -13.63
CA SER A 12 4.95 0.06 -14.55
C SER A 12 4.55 0.29 -16.00
N ALA A 13 5.45 0.89 -16.78
CA ALA A 13 5.33 1.05 -18.22
C ALA A 13 6.02 -0.08 -19.01
N ALA A 14 6.53 -1.11 -18.32
CA ALA A 14 7.15 -2.26 -18.97
C ALA A 14 6.12 -3.01 -19.82
N SER A 15 6.56 -3.61 -20.94
CA SER A 15 5.68 -4.38 -21.84
C SER A 15 5.08 -5.62 -21.18
N ASP A 16 5.74 -6.14 -20.15
CA ASP A 16 5.33 -7.26 -19.32
C ASP A 16 4.75 -6.80 -17.98
N ALA A 17 4.21 -5.58 -17.88
CA ALA A 17 3.63 -5.09 -16.64
C ALA A 17 2.47 -5.99 -16.16
N ALA A 18 2.50 -6.35 -14.87
CA ALA A 18 1.42 -7.08 -14.23
C ALA A 18 0.10 -6.30 -14.29
N SER A 19 -1.00 -6.98 -14.61
CA SER A 19 -2.34 -6.41 -14.68
C SER A 19 -3.23 -6.99 -13.57
N ASN A 20 -4.23 -6.22 -13.14
CA ASN A 20 -5.11 -6.53 -12.01
C ASN A 20 -4.39 -6.85 -10.69
N ILE A 21 -3.15 -6.39 -10.53
CA ILE A 21 -2.42 -6.44 -9.25
C ILE A 21 -2.41 -5.05 -8.62
N GLY A 22 -2.70 -5.00 -7.33
CA GLY A 22 -2.58 -3.81 -6.48
C GLY A 22 -1.69 -4.08 -5.28
N MET A 23 -1.10 -3.01 -4.76
CA MET A 23 -0.29 -3.03 -3.54
C MET A 23 -1.09 -2.44 -2.38
N GLY A 24 -1.39 -3.26 -1.39
CA GLY A 24 -1.96 -2.83 -0.12
C GLY A 24 -0.83 -2.46 0.85
N PHE A 25 -1.02 -1.38 1.60
CA PHE A 25 -0.06 -0.91 2.60
C PHE A 25 -0.70 -0.98 3.99
N LYS A 26 0.04 -1.46 5.00
CA LYS A 26 -0.45 -1.58 6.38
C LYS A 26 0.69 -1.48 7.40
N ARG A 27 0.36 -1.30 8.68
CA ARG A 27 1.32 -1.50 9.78
C ARG A 27 1.81 -2.94 9.77
N LYS A 28 3.09 -3.15 10.05
CA LYS A 28 3.69 -4.49 10.10
C LYS A 28 3.02 -5.39 11.16
N SER A 29 2.54 -4.79 12.25
CA SER A 29 1.80 -5.48 13.32
C SER A 29 0.37 -5.88 12.96
N THR A 30 -0.20 -5.34 11.86
CA THR A 30 -1.54 -5.72 11.40
C THR A 30 -1.50 -7.08 10.72
N THR A 31 -2.09 -8.10 11.33
CA THR A 31 -2.08 -9.48 10.81
C THR A 31 -3.00 -9.66 9.60
N ASP A 32 -4.15 -9.01 9.61
CA ASP A 32 -5.22 -9.27 8.64
C ASP A 32 -5.02 -8.48 7.34
N GLU A 33 -5.83 -8.74 6.32
CA GLU A 33 -5.80 -8.06 5.01
C GLU A 33 -6.50 -6.69 5.04
N THR A 34 -6.25 -5.92 6.11
CA THR A 34 -6.72 -4.54 6.23
C THR A 34 -5.63 -3.60 5.80
N TYR A 35 -5.88 -2.83 4.74
CA TYR A 35 -4.93 -1.90 4.13
C TYR A 35 -5.43 -0.46 4.21
N PHE A 36 -4.50 0.51 4.20
CA PHE A 36 -4.83 1.92 4.14
C PHE A 36 -5.48 2.30 2.82
N THR A 37 -6.51 3.13 2.89
CA THR A 37 -7.09 3.76 1.70
C THR A 37 -6.19 4.92 1.23
N PRO A 38 -5.62 4.88 0.01
CA PRO A 38 -4.81 5.99 -0.48
C PRO A 38 -5.61 7.31 -0.50
N GLY A 39 -5.02 8.38 0.04
CA GLY A 39 -5.62 9.72 0.07
C GLY A 39 -6.51 10.03 1.27
N SER A 40 -7.02 9.03 2.01
CA SER A 40 -7.89 9.24 3.18
C SER A 40 -7.52 8.41 4.40
N GLY A 41 -6.79 7.31 4.23
CA GLY A 41 -6.30 6.48 5.32
C GLY A 41 -5.21 7.20 6.12
N ALA A 42 -5.26 7.07 7.45
CA ALA A 42 -4.31 7.69 8.36
C ALA A 42 -4.06 6.79 9.58
N ILE A 43 -2.93 7.02 10.25
CA ILE A 43 -2.61 6.47 11.56
C ILE A 43 -2.10 7.58 12.47
N THR A 44 -2.45 7.46 13.75
CA THR A 44 -1.74 8.17 14.81
C THR A 44 -0.62 7.28 15.31
N TRP A 45 0.60 7.82 15.33
CA TRP A 45 1.75 7.14 15.91
C TRP A 45 1.54 6.96 17.41
N THR A 46 1.79 5.76 17.93
CA THR A 46 1.79 5.48 19.36
C THR A 46 2.91 6.22 20.07
N ASP A 47 2.84 6.31 21.39
CA ASP A 47 3.89 6.96 22.20
C ASP A 47 5.25 6.29 21.97
N ASP A 48 5.28 4.95 21.96
CA ASP A 48 6.49 4.15 21.71
C ASP A 48 7.06 4.40 20.31
N GLU A 49 6.22 4.41 19.27
CA GLU A 49 6.62 4.72 17.88
C GLU A 49 7.23 6.14 17.78
N ARG A 50 6.64 7.13 18.46
CA ARG A 50 7.18 8.50 18.49
C ARG A 50 8.49 8.58 19.27
N THR A 51 8.62 7.88 20.40
CA THR A 51 9.87 7.82 21.17
C THR A 51 10.98 7.13 20.38
N ALA A 52 10.66 6.08 19.63
CA ALA A 52 11.59 5.38 18.75
C ALA A 52 11.90 6.14 17.46
N ASN A 53 11.08 7.14 17.10
CA ASN A 53 11.09 7.82 15.80
C ASN A 53 10.94 6.86 14.61
N ASP A 54 10.15 5.80 14.79
CA ASP A 54 9.97 4.76 13.79
C ASP A 54 8.55 4.19 13.81
N VAL A 55 8.05 3.85 12.61
CA VAL A 55 6.81 3.11 12.41
C VAL A 55 7.08 2.03 11.38
N GLU A 56 7.06 0.79 11.82
CA GLU A 56 7.25 -0.35 10.93
C GLU A 56 6.02 -0.62 10.07
N MET A 57 6.21 -0.61 8.76
CA MET A 57 5.17 -0.83 7.77
C MET A 57 5.46 -2.06 6.91
N THR A 58 4.42 -2.57 6.25
CA THR A 58 4.54 -3.67 5.31
C THR A 58 3.61 -3.48 4.11
N VAL A 59 3.93 -4.16 3.02
CA VAL A 59 3.16 -4.18 1.78
C VAL A 59 2.74 -5.60 1.44
N ALA A 60 1.63 -5.71 0.72
CA ALA A 60 1.20 -6.95 0.12
C ALA A 60 0.72 -6.70 -1.30
N LEU A 61 1.18 -7.51 -2.25
CA LEU A 61 0.60 -7.56 -3.59
C LEU A 61 -0.65 -8.46 -3.56
N ARG A 62 -1.75 -7.97 -4.12
CA ARG A 62 -3.05 -8.64 -4.17
C ARG A 62 -3.70 -8.47 -5.53
N GLU A 63 -4.48 -9.45 -5.93
CA GLU A 63 -5.36 -9.29 -7.07
C GLU A 63 -6.47 -8.28 -6.75
N LEU A 64 -6.75 -7.39 -7.68
CA LEU A 64 -7.85 -6.42 -7.58
C LEU A 64 -9.19 -7.05 -7.97
N THR A 65 -9.14 -8.16 -8.70
CA THR A 65 -10.27 -8.98 -9.09
C THR A 65 -9.80 -10.42 -9.05
N ASP A 66 -10.49 -11.24 -8.27
CA ASP A 66 -10.14 -12.64 -8.02
C ASP A 66 -9.98 -13.42 -9.33
N GLY A 67 -8.83 -14.07 -9.49
CA GLY A 67 -8.47 -14.88 -10.65
C GLY A 67 -8.15 -14.08 -11.92
N ALA A 68 -8.09 -12.75 -11.86
CA ALA A 68 -7.81 -11.90 -13.00
C ALA A 68 -6.39 -11.30 -13.01
N GLY A 69 -5.58 -11.56 -11.97
CA GLY A 69 -4.21 -11.10 -11.88
C GLY A 69 -3.31 -11.73 -12.93
N THR A 70 -2.38 -10.95 -13.48
CA THR A 70 -1.34 -11.48 -14.35
C THR A 70 0.04 -11.29 -13.75
N MET A 71 0.95 -12.22 -14.04
CA MET A 71 2.37 -12.06 -13.71
C MET A 71 2.97 -10.90 -14.51
N GLY A 72 4.04 -10.32 -13.98
CA GLY A 72 4.73 -9.25 -14.67
C GLY A 72 5.45 -8.27 -13.76
N ALA A 73 6.07 -7.26 -14.36
CA ALA A 73 6.73 -6.17 -13.64
C ALA A 73 5.70 -5.34 -12.86
N PHE A 74 6.01 -5.03 -11.60
CA PHE A 74 5.23 -4.14 -10.76
C PHE A 74 6.09 -2.99 -10.26
N SER A 75 5.64 -1.75 -10.46
CA SER A 75 6.25 -0.56 -9.85
C SER A 75 5.17 0.47 -9.55
N SER A 76 5.26 1.14 -8.42
CA SER A 76 4.35 2.23 -8.06
C SER A 76 5.06 3.24 -7.18
N THR A 77 4.53 4.46 -7.11
CA THR A 77 5.01 5.50 -6.19
C THR A 77 3.86 5.99 -5.32
N ALA A 78 4.15 6.25 -4.05
CA ALA A 78 3.21 6.82 -3.08
C ALA A 78 3.88 7.95 -2.29
N THR A 79 3.07 8.89 -1.84
CA THR A 79 3.50 10.00 -0.98
C THR A 79 2.86 9.86 0.39
N PHE A 80 3.66 10.00 1.44
CA PHE A 80 3.21 10.01 2.83
C PHE A 80 3.22 11.42 3.37
N ASN A 81 2.09 11.85 3.95
CA ASN A 81 1.96 13.14 4.60
C ASN A 81 2.06 12.95 6.12
N PHE A 82 2.84 13.80 6.77
CA PHE A 82 3.02 13.78 8.22
C PHE A 82 2.38 15.04 8.81
N THR A 83 1.60 14.87 9.88
CA THR A 83 1.05 15.97 10.66
C THR A 83 1.54 15.82 12.09
N TYR A 84 2.24 16.85 12.58
CA TYR A 84 2.75 16.90 13.94
C TYR A 84 1.72 17.57 14.84
N GLN A 85 1.59 17.08 16.07
CA GLN A 85 0.77 17.68 17.11
C GLN A 85 1.58 18.64 17.96
#